data_AF-A0A174GCG4-F1
#
_entry.id   AF-A0A174GCG4-F1
#
_cell.length_a   1.000
_cell.length_b   1.000
_cell.length_c   1.000
_cell.angle_alpha   90.00
_cell.angle_beta   90.00
_cell.angle_gamma   90.00
#
_symmetry.space_group_name_H-M   'P 1'
#
loop_
_entity.id
_entity.type
_entity.pdbx_description
1 polymer ?
#
loop_
_entity_poly.entity_id
_entity_poly.type
_entity_poly.pdbx_seq_one_letter_code
_entity_poly.pdbx_strand_id
1 'polypeptide(L)'
;MKRKGVTLIETIVSLMILMIVITLFVALVKDYNINLTSRKTKEKLSRITYCIMNELKYNCTKENIISQSNANKIELKNYDNILEDLKCKGLFEVDKGNGITISFSDNSDDSLNVKISIYEDGFTEEREFIKWR
;
A
#
# COMPACT_ATOMS: atom_id res chain seq x y z
N MET A 1 42.94 -48.44 8.91
CA MET A 1 41.68 -48.11 8.19
C MET A 1 40.72 -47.22 8.98
N LYS A 2 40.55 -47.38 10.31
CA LYS A 2 39.58 -46.61 11.14
C LYS A 2 39.64 -45.08 10.98
N ARG A 3 40.82 -44.46 10.86
CA ARG A 3 40.96 -42.99 10.73
C ARG A 3 40.36 -42.41 9.43
N LYS A 4 40.45 -43.14 8.31
CA LYS A 4 39.93 -42.66 7.01
C LYS A 4 38.40 -42.59 7.00
N GLY A 5 37.73 -43.53 7.66
CA GLY A 5 36.26 -43.51 7.80
C GLY A 5 35.76 -42.37 8.69
N VAL A 6 36.49 -42.07 9.78
CA VAL A 6 36.18 -40.94 10.67
C VAL A 6 36.30 -39.60 9.93
N THR A 7 37.38 -39.39 9.17
CA THR A 7 37.56 -38.18 8.36
C THR A 7 36.47 -38.03 7.30
N LEU A 8 36.02 -39.13 6.68
CA LEU A 8 34.95 -39.10 5.67
C LEU A 8 33.61 -38.70 6.29
N ILE A 9 33.27 -39.25 7.46
CA ILE A 9 32.06 -38.88 8.20
C ILE A 9 32.12 -37.41 8.62
N GLU A 10 33.26 -36.94 9.13
CA GLU A 10 33.46 -35.54 9.53
C GLU A 10 33.24 -34.59 8.35
N THR A 11 33.81 -34.90 7.17
CA THR A 11 33.59 -34.09 5.96
C THR A 11 32.14 -34.04 5.52
N ILE A 12 31.40 -35.16 5.62
CA ILE A 12 29.97 -35.21 5.28
C ILE A 12 29.17 -34.35 6.26
N VAL A 13 29.45 -34.46 7.57
CA VAL A 13 28.77 -33.64 8.59
C VAL A 13 29.05 -32.16 8.38
N SER A 14 30.30 -31.77 8.07
CA SER A 14 30.65 -30.39 7.74
C SER A 14 29.90 -29.88 6.50
N LEU A 15 29.77 -30.69 5.45
CA LEU A 15 28.99 -30.37 4.26
C LEU A 15 27.49 -30.20 4.56
N MET A 16 26.93 -31.05 5.42
CA MET A 16 25.53 -30.93 5.84
C MET A 16 25.29 -29.63 6.62
N ILE A 17 26.19 -29.29 7.54
CA ILE A 17 26.12 -28.02 8.29
C ILE A 17 26.20 -26.84 7.32
N LEU A 18 27.12 -26.88 6.36
CA LEU A 18 27.26 -25.84 5.35
C LEU A 18 25.98 -25.66 4.52
N MET A 19 25.36 -26.76 4.08
CA MET A 19 24.11 -26.73 3.32
C MET A 19 22.94 -26.15 4.13
N ILE A 20 22.85 -26.48 5.42
CA ILE A 20 21.84 -25.92 6.33
C ILE A 20 22.03 -24.40 6.43
N VAL A 21 23.27 -23.93 6.64
CA VAL A 21 23.58 -22.50 6.74
C VAL A 21 23.21 -21.75 5.45
N ILE A 22 23.55 -22.30 4.28
CA ILE A 22 23.20 -21.70 2.99
C ILE A 22 21.67 -21.61 2.83
N THR A 23 20.95 -22.69 3.17
CA THR A 23 19.49 -22.73 3.06
C THR A 23 18.84 -21.69 3.96
N LEU A 24 19.30 -21.59 5.22
CA LEU A 24 18.84 -20.57 6.16
C LEU A 24 19.10 -19.16 5.64
N PHE A 25 20.28 -18.92 5.07
CA PHE A 25 20.63 -17.60 4.53
C PHE A 25 19.71 -17.21 3.36
N VAL A 26 19.46 -18.12 2.42
CA VAL A 26 18.55 -17.87 1.30
C VAL A 26 17.13 -17.60 1.79
N ALA A 27 16.64 -18.36 2.77
CA ALA A 27 15.32 -18.13 3.37
C ALA A 27 15.22 -16.73 4.02
N LEU A 28 16.24 -16.33 4.79
CA LEU A 28 16.29 -15.01 5.42
C LEU A 28 16.30 -13.87 4.40
N VAL A 29 17.08 -13.99 3.32
CA VAL A 29 17.12 -12.97 2.25
C VAL A 29 15.77 -12.87 1.55
N LYS A 30 15.12 -14.01 1.28
CA LYS A 30 13.79 -14.04 0.68
C LYS A 30 12.75 -13.35 1.57
N ASP A 31 12.71 -13.72 2.84
CA ASP A 31 11.76 -13.14 3.80
C ASP A 31 12.02 -11.65 4.01
N TYR A 32 13.28 -11.23 4.04
CA TYR A 32 13.64 -9.81 4.12
C TYR A 32 13.10 -9.02 2.93
N ASN A 33 13.29 -9.52 1.70
CA ASN A 33 12.82 -8.84 0.50
C ASN A 33 11.29 -8.77 0.42
N ILE A 34 10.59 -9.84 0.81
CA ILE A 34 9.12 -9.84 0.89
C ILE A 34 8.66 -8.79 1.91
N ASN A 35 9.23 -8.81 3.12
CA ASN A 35 8.88 -7.85 4.16
C ASN A 35 9.16 -6.40 3.76
N LEU A 36 10.29 -6.15 3.10
CA LEU A 36 10.65 -4.82 2.62
C LEU A 36 9.64 -4.32 1.57
N THR A 37 9.25 -5.19 0.64
CA THR A 37 8.27 -4.87 -0.40
C THR A 37 6.90 -4.56 0.22
N SER A 38 6.42 -5.43 1.11
CA SER A 38 5.16 -5.22 1.85
C SER A 38 5.14 -3.90 2.62
N ARG A 39 6.25 -3.55 3.28
CA ARG A 39 6.37 -2.26 3.99
C ARG A 39 6.30 -1.07 3.04
N LYS A 40 7.01 -1.13 1.91
CA LYS A 40 6.98 -0.07 0.89
C LYS A 40 5.58 0.10 0.30
N THR A 41 4.88 -0.98 -0.02
CA THR A 41 3.50 -0.92 -0.54
C THR A 41 2.57 -0.30 0.49
N LYS A 42 2.61 -0.75 1.75
CA LYS A 42 1.79 -0.17 2.82
C LYS A 42 2.06 1.33 3.02
N GLU A 43 3.33 1.74 3.01
CA GLU A 43 3.70 3.14 3.14
C GLU A 43 3.24 3.98 1.93
N LYS A 44 3.42 3.47 0.70
CA LYS A 44 2.92 4.10 -0.53
C LYS A 44 1.42 4.33 -0.43
N LEU A 45 0.64 3.29 -0.13
CA LEU A 45 -0.80 3.37 0.02
C LEU A 45 -1.22 4.41 1.07
N SER A 46 -0.61 4.37 2.25
CA SER A 46 -0.94 5.31 3.32
C SER A 46 -0.66 6.76 2.89
N ARG A 47 0.48 7.02 2.23
CA ARG A 47 0.82 8.36 1.72
C ARG A 47 -0.19 8.85 0.67
N ILE A 48 -0.60 7.99 -0.26
CA ILE A 48 -1.63 8.33 -1.27
C ILE A 48 -2.93 8.72 -0.55
N THR A 49 -3.40 7.90 0.39
CA THR A 49 -4.63 8.18 1.15
C THR A 49 -4.52 9.49 1.93
N TYR A 50 -3.36 9.80 2.51
CA TYR A 50 -3.13 11.08 3.19
C TYR A 50 -3.16 12.28 2.23
N CYS A 51 -2.53 12.18 1.06
CA CYS A 51 -2.56 13.24 0.05
C CYS A 51 -4.01 13.52 -0.40
N ILE A 52 -4.76 12.46 -0.74
CA ILE A 52 -6.17 12.57 -1.12
C ILE A 52 -7.00 13.18 0.01
N MET A 53 -6.81 12.70 1.24
CA MET A 53 -7.51 13.24 2.41
C MET A 53 -7.23 14.73 2.60
N ASN A 54 -5.98 15.16 2.51
CA ASN A 54 -5.61 16.57 2.68
C ASN A 54 -6.20 17.45 1.57
N GLU A 55 -6.11 16.99 0.33
CA GLU A 55 -6.69 17.68 -0.83
C GLU A 55 -8.21 17.81 -0.68
N LEU A 56 -8.88 16.72 -0.28
CA LEU A 56 -10.31 16.74 0.04
C LEU A 56 -10.62 17.65 1.21
N LYS A 57 -9.80 17.74 2.27
CA LYS A 57 -10.06 18.58 3.45
C LYS A 57 -9.88 20.06 3.18
N TYR A 58 -8.81 20.45 2.48
CA TYR A 58 -8.39 21.84 2.42
C TYR A 58 -8.68 22.52 1.08
N ASN A 59 -8.73 21.77 -0.02
CA ASN A 59 -8.77 22.34 -1.37
C ASN A 59 -10.09 22.08 -2.12
N CYS A 60 -10.96 21.21 -1.62
CA CYS A 60 -12.25 20.88 -2.25
C CYS A 60 -13.45 21.57 -1.56
N THR A 61 -14.45 22.03 -2.31
CA THR A 61 -15.76 22.47 -1.75
C THR A 61 -16.81 21.36 -1.87
N LYS A 62 -17.94 21.49 -1.14
CA LYS A 62 -19.05 20.52 -1.21
C LYS A 62 -19.59 20.43 -2.64
N GLU A 63 -19.76 21.57 -3.30
CA GLU A 63 -20.21 21.70 -4.69
C GLU A 63 -19.27 20.99 -5.67
N ASN A 64 -17.96 21.19 -5.54
CA ASN A 64 -16.97 20.53 -6.39
C ASN A 64 -17.07 19.01 -6.27
N ILE A 65 -17.18 18.50 -5.03
CA ILE A 65 -17.33 17.07 -4.77
C ILE A 65 -18.60 16.52 -5.41
N ILE A 66 -19.75 17.18 -5.22
CA ILE A 66 -21.03 16.75 -5.78
C ILE A 66 -20.95 16.71 -7.31
N SER A 67 -20.41 17.77 -7.94
CA SER A 67 -20.32 17.87 -9.40
C SER A 67 -19.43 16.80 -10.05
N GLN A 68 -18.39 16.36 -9.33
CA GLN A 68 -17.41 15.38 -9.81
C GLN A 68 -17.73 13.95 -9.36
N SER A 69 -18.65 13.79 -8.41
CA SER A 69 -19.08 12.48 -7.91
C SER A 69 -20.10 11.85 -8.84
N ASN A 70 -19.97 10.55 -9.07
CA ASN A 70 -20.99 9.73 -9.71
C ASN A 70 -21.53 8.75 -8.67
N ALA A 71 -22.84 8.80 -8.39
CA ALA A 71 -23.47 8.00 -7.34
C ALA A 71 -22.77 8.10 -5.96
N ASN A 72 -22.40 9.33 -5.57
CA ASN A 72 -21.67 9.64 -4.33
C ASN A 72 -20.30 8.95 -4.22
N LYS A 73 -19.66 8.65 -5.35
CA LYS A 73 -18.32 8.08 -5.41
C LYS A 73 -17.46 8.77 -6.45
N ILE A 74 -16.16 8.79 -6.19
CA ILE A 74 -15.13 9.18 -7.14
C ILE A 74 -14.11 8.06 -7.21
N GLU A 75 -13.83 7.60 -8.42
CA GLU A 75 -12.89 6.52 -8.69
C GLU A 75 -11.67 7.07 -9.42
N LEU A 76 -10.49 6.85 -8.85
CA LEU A 76 -9.22 7.26 -9.42
C LEU A 76 -8.38 6.02 -9.76
N LYS A 77 -7.61 6.13 -10.83
CA LYS A 77 -6.65 5.10 -11.21
C LYS A 77 -5.48 5.10 -10.22
N ASN A 78 -5.09 3.94 -9.72
CA ASN A 78 -3.83 3.78 -8.98
C ASN A 78 -2.72 3.40 -9.96
N TYR A 79 -1.80 4.32 -10.23
CA TYR A 79 -0.65 4.13 -11.12
C TYR A 79 0.62 4.59 -10.42
N ASP A 80 1.78 4.18 -10.94
CA ASP A 80 3.07 4.33 -10.24
C ASP A 80 3.40 5.78 -9.82
N ASN A 81 3.06 6.76 -10.65
CA ASN A 81 3.38 8.18 -10.43
C ASN A 81 2.22 9.00 -9.82
N ILE A 82 1.15 8.36 -9.35
CA ILE A 82 -0.01 9.08 -8.80
C ILE A 82 0.37 10.02 -7.65
N LEU A 83 1.36 9.64 -6.85
CA LEU A 83 1.81 10.42 -5.71
C LEU A 83 2.53 11.72 -6.12
N GLU A 84 3.14 11.75 -7.30
CA GLU A 84 3.70 12.99 -7.86
C GLU A 84 2.60 13.87 -8.42
N ASP A 85 1.65 13.29 -9.14
CA ASP A 85 0.50 14.02 -9.67
C ASP A 85 -0.35 14.63 -8.55
N LEU A 86 -0.62 13.91 -7.46
CA LEU A 86 -1.34 14.42 -6.29
C LEU A 86 -0.60 15.54 -5.54
N LYS A 87 0.69 15.79 -5.81
CA LYS A 87 1.42 16.94 -5.26
C LYS A 87 1.32 18.18 -6.13
N CYS A 88 1.11 18.01 -7.44
CA CYS A 88 1.21 19.08 -8.43
C CYS A 88 -0.13 19.43 -9.08
N LYS A 89 -1.11 18.52 -9.04
CA LYS A 89 -2.41 18.63 -9.67
C LYS A 89 -3.52 18.52 -8.62
N GLY A 90 -4.67 19.13 -8.91
CA GLY A 90 -5.85 18.97 -8.07
C GLY A 90 -6.41 17.56 -8.15
N LEU A 91 -7.09 17.09 -7.10
CA LEU A 91 -7.64 15.73 -7.03
C LEU A 91 -8.49 15.33 -8.24
N PHE A 92 -9.24 16.29 -8.80
CA PHE A 92 -10.15 16.04 -9.91
C PHE A 92 -9.47 16.06 -11.29
N GLU A 93 -8.22 16.50 -11.37
CA GLU A 93 -7.39 16.49 -12.59
C GLU A 93 -6.62 15.18 -12.76
N VAL A 94 -6.58 14.35 -11.72
CA VAL A 94 -5.96 13.03 -11.75
C VAL A 94 -6.82 12.06 -12.55
N ASP A 95 -6.16 11.14 -13.26
CA ASP A 95 -6.79 10.13 -14.10
C ASP A 95 -7.87 9.32 -13.34
N LYS A 96 -9.08 9.34 -13.88
CA LYS A 96 -10.19 8.51 -13.41
C LYS A 96 -9.96 7.04 -13.78
N GLY A 97 -10.41 6.14 -12.91
CA GLY A 97 -10.31 4.70 -13.18
C GLY A 97 -10.44 3.88 -11.91
N ASN A 98 -10.14 2.58 -12.04
CA ASN A 98 -10.30 1.63 -10.96
C ASN A 98 -8.97 1.48 -10.21
N GLY A 99 -8.98 1.74 -8.91
CA GLY A 99 -7.82 1.54 -8.03
C GLY A 99 -7.96 2.23 -6.68
N ILE A 100 -8.55 3.43 -6.69
CA ILE A 100 -8.86 4.20 -5.48
C ILE A 100 -10.33 4.56 -5.52
N THR A 101 -11.06 4.27 -4.46
CA THR A 101 -12.46 4.64 -4.31
C THR A 101 -12.61 5.64 -3.19
N ILE A 102 -13.22 6.79 -3.50
CA ILE A 102 -13.58 7.82 -2.54
C ILE A 102 -15.11 7.84 -2.50
N SER A 103 -15.70 7.39 -1.41
CA SER A 103 -17.14 7.40 -1.19
C SER A 103 -17.55 8.51 -0.24
N PHE A 104 -18.69 9.10 -0.53
CA PHE A 104 -19.29 10.19 0.21
C PHE A 104 -20.64 9.73 0.78
N SER A 105 -20.90 10.04 2.04
CA SER A 105 -22.21 9.83 2.65
C SER A 105 -22.58 11.06 3.48
N ASP A 106 -23.76 11.61 3.22
CA ASP A 106 -24.31 12.69 4.03
C ASP A 106 -24.73 12.14 5.40
N ASN A 107 -24.21 12.73 6.47
CA ASN A 107 -24.60 12.39 7.85
C ASN A 107 -25.65 13.36 8.41
N SER A 108 -25.67 14.62 7.94
CA SER A 108 -26.61 15.69 8.31
C SER A 108 -26.51 16.85 7.31
N ASP A 109 -27.42 17.84 7.35
CA ASP A 109 -27.51 18.94 6.34
C ASP A 109 -26.17 19.62 6.03
N ASP A 110 -25.27 19.74 7.01
CA ASP A 110 -23.97 20.44 6.86
C ASP A 110 -22.71 19.56 6.97
N SER A 111 -22.83 18.25 7.26
CA SER A 111 -21.66 17.38 7.44
C SER A 111 -21.55 16.27 6.39
N LEU A 112 -20.37 16.17 5.77
CA LEU A 112 -20.07 15.18 4.75
C LEU A 112 -19.08 14.16 5.31
N ASN A 113 -19.50 12.89 5.36
CA ASN A 113 -18.60 11.80 5.70
C ASN A 113 -17.90 11.31 4.43
N VAL A 114 -16.58 11.16 4.52
CA VAL A 114 -15.71 10.81 3.40
C VAL A 114 -14.93 9.57 3.78
N LYS A 115 -15.07 8.52 2.98
CA LYS A 115 -14.30 7.29 3.10
C LYS A 115 -13.44 7.09 1.85
N ILE A 116 -12.15 6.91 2.03
CA ILE A 116 -11.16 6.60 1.00
C ILE A 116 -10.72 5.16 1.20
N SER A 117 -10.79 4.34 0.15
CA SER A 117 -10.35 2.95 0.15
C SER A 117 -9.44 2.70 -1.05
N ILE A 118 -8.28 2.09 -0.79
CA ILE A 118 -7.32 1.66 -1.81
C ILE A 118 -7.01 0.18 -1.59
N TYR A 119 -7.05 -0.60 -2.67
CA TYR A 119 -6.68 -2.02 -2.68
C TYR A 119 -5.59 -2.26 -3.71
N GLU A 120 -4.43 -2.74 -3.25
CA GLU A 120 -3.28 -3.08 -4.12
C GLU A 120 -2.52 -4.26 -3.50
N ASP A 121 -2.26 -5.31 -4.29
CA ASP A 121 -1.43 -6.47 -3.91
C ASP A 121 -1.80 -7.14 -2.57
N GLY A 122 -3.10 -7.25 -2.27
CA GLY A 122 -3.59 -7.85 -1.02
C GLY A 122 -3.49 -6.94 0.20
N PHE A 123 -3.03 -5.70 0.03
CA PHE A 123 -3.10 -4.66 1.05
C PHE A 123 -4.32 -3.78 0.83
N THR A 124 -5.05 -3.54 1.91
CA THR A 124 -6.15 -2.57 1.96
C THR A 124 -5.76 -1.45 2.90
N GLU A 125 -5.79 -0.22 2.40
CA GLU A 125 -5.69 0.98 3.25
C GLU A 125 -7.02 1.73 3.14
N GLU A 126 -7.65 1.95 4.29
CA GLU A 126 -8.89 2.72 4.39
C GLU A 126 -8.71 3.88 5.35
N ARG A 127 -9.30 5.03 5.01
CA ARG A 127 -9.45 6.16 5.92
C ARG A 127 -10.81 6.78 5.80
N GLU A 128 -11.33 7.20 6.93
CA GLU A 128 -12.62 7.86 7.04
C GLU A 128 -12.46 9.14 7.85
N PHE A 129 -13.14 10.20 7.40
CA PHE A 129 -13.17 11.46 8.13
C PHE A 129 -14.44 12.23 7.80
N ILE A 130 -14.87 13.04 8.77
CA ILE A 130 -15.98 13.98 8.61
C ILE A 130 -15.40 15.31 8.15
N LYS A 131 -16.00 15.88 7.10
CA LYS A 131 -15.69 17.19 6.58
C LYS A 131 -16.88 18.13 6.80
N TRP A 132 -16.58 19.29 7.39
CA TRP A 132 -17.54 20.27 7.88
C TRP A 132 -18.41 19.71 9.01
N ARG A 133 -18.50 20.45 10.11
CA ARG A 133 -19.20 20.07 11.34
C ARG A 133 -19.94 21.28 11.85
#